data_AF-A0A4R4Y9A9-F1
#
_entry.id   AF-A0A4R4Y9A9-F1
#
_cell.length_a   1.000
_cell.length_b   1.000
_cell.length_c   1.000
_cell.angle_alpha   90.00
_cell.angle_beta   90.00
_cell.angle_gamma   90.00
#
_symmetry.space_group_name_H-M   'P 1'
#
loop_
_entity.id
_entity.type
_entity.pdbx_description
1 polymer ?
#
loop_
_entity_poly.entity_id
_entity_poly.type
_entity_poly.pdbx_seq_one_letter_code
_entity_poly.pdbx_strand_id
1 'polypeptide(L)' 'MSDVRWLPVNGARHAMRKEQHQRELGTEVVALCGEVITLIRPSETDWFWDSCPECWSAAKIINSTPTFARTLHRL' A
#
# COMPACT_ATOMS: atom_id res chain seq x y z
N MET A 1 10.73 -6.62 5.93
CA MET A 1 9.40 -6.06 6.29
C MET A 1 8.83 -5.41 5.04
N SER A 2 7.51 -5.46 4.80
CA SER A 2 6.94 -4.85 3.59
C SER A 2 6.77 -3.33 3.73
N ASP A 3 7.13 -2.60 2.67
CA ASP A 3 7.05 -1.14 2.55
C ASP A 3 5.71 -0.67 1.95
N VAL A 4 4.75 -1.59 1.82
CA VAL A 4 3.37 -1.28 1.43
C VAL A 4 2.39 -1.73 2.51
N ARG A 5 1.18 -1.18 2.45
CA ARG A 5 0.02 -1.61 3.23
C ARG A 5 -1.12 -1.92 2.29
N TRP A 6 -1.83 -3.00 2.57
CA TRP A 6 -2.97 -3.44 1.78
C TRP A 6 -4.26 -3.04 2.47
N LEU A 7 -5.25 -2.61 1.69
CA LEU A 7 -6.60 -2.29 2.14
C LEU A 7 -7.61 -2.82 1.11
N PRO A 8 -8.52 -3.73 1.50
CA PRO A 8 -9.70 -4.07 0.71
C PRO A 8 -10.66 -2.88 0.63
N VAL A 9 -11.02 -2.48 -0.58
CA VAL A 9 -11.98 -1.41 -0.86
C VAL A 9 -12.45 -1.54 -2.31
N ASN A 10 -13.70 -1.16 -2.61
CA ASN A 10 -14.24 -1.17 -3.98
C ASN A 10 -14.12 -2.52 -4.73
N GLY A 11 -14.18 -3.64 -4.02
CA GLY A 11 -14.15 -4.99 -4.62
C GLY A 11 -12.77 -5.54 -4.95
N ALA A 12 -11.69 -4.84 -4.58
CA ALA A 12 -10.32 -5.32 -4.74
C ALA A 12 -9.46 -4.97 -3.52
N ARG A 13 -8.31 -5.63 -3.37
CA ARG A 13 -7.27 -5.20 -2.43
C ARG A 13 -6.34 -4.21 -3.12
N HIS A 14 -6.31 -2.98 -2.62
CA HIS A 14 -5.39 -1.94 -3.07
C HIS A 14 -4.18 -1.85 -2.14
N ALA A 15 -3.04 -1.47 -2.68
CA ALA A 15 -1.84 -1.22 -1.91
C ALA A 15 -1.56 0.29 -1.86
N MET A 16 -1.01 0.77 -0.75
CA MET A 16 -0.50 2.13 -0.56
C MET A 16 0.89 2.06 0.06
N ARG A 17 1.67 3.13 -0.05
CA ARG A 17 2.98 3.18 0.64
C ARG A 17 2.78 3.15 2.14
N LYS A 18 3.65 2.45 2.86
CA LYS A 18 3.57 2.35 4.31
C LYS A 18 3.67 3.71 5.00
N GLU A 19 4.40 4.67 4.41
CA GLU A 19 4.52 6.03 4.93
C GLU A 19 3.22 6.84 4.80
N GLN A 20 2.37 6.49 3.83
CA GLN A 20 1.08 7.16 3.60
C GLN A 20 -0.04 6.58 4.46
N HIS A 21 0.15 5.40 5.05
CA HIS A 21 -0.89 4.72 5.80
C HIS A 21 -1.21 5.48 7.10
N GLN A 22 -2.23 6.33 7.03
CA GLN A 22 -2.82 7.00 8.19
C GLN A 22 -3.65 6.00 9.01
N ARG A 23 -3.83 6.27 10.31
CA ARG A 23 -4.63 5.40 11.20
C ARG A 23 -6.09 5.81 11.30
N GLU A 24 -6.41 7.00 10.81
CA GLU A 24 -7.75 7.58 10.90
C GLU A 24 -8.63 7.05 9.76
N LEU A 25 -9.76 6.45 10.14
CA LEU A 25 -10.77 6.03 9.16
C LEU A 25 -11.47 7.26 8.58
N GLY A 26 -11.91 7.17 7.33
CA GLY A 26 -12.51 8.28 6.59
C GLY A 26 -11.48 9.15 5.85
N THR A 27 -10.20 9.01 6.16
CA THR A 27 -9.13 9.70 5.42
C THR A 27 -8.97 9.14 4.01
N GLU A 28 -8.78 10.02 3.04
CA GLU A 28 -8.42 9.65 1.67
C GLU A 28 -6.91 9.46 1.51
N VAL A 29 -6.53 8.39 0.83
CA VAL A 29 -5.14 8.08 0.46
C VAL A 29 -5.07 7.69 -1.00
N VAL A 30 -3.91 7.90 -1.63
CA VAL A 30 -3.68 7.48 -3.02
C VAL A 30 -3.07 6.08 -3.02
N ALA A 31 -3.78 5.13 -3.61
CA ALA A 31 -3.29 3.78 -3.86
C ALA A 31 -2.18 3.78 -4.93
N LEU A 32 -1.41 2.70 -5.00
CA LEU A 32 -0.33 2.56 -5.98
C LEU A 32 -0.83 2.53 -7.44
N CYS A 33 -2.10 2.17 -7.67
CA CYS A 33 -2.75 2.27 -8.98
C CYS A 33 -3.15 3.71 -9.37
N GLY A 34 -3.00 4.68 -8.46
CA GLY A 34 -3.40 6.07 -8.66
C GLY A 34 -4.83 6.41 -8.19
N GLU A 35 -5.62 5.41 -7.80
CA GLU A 35 -6.96 5.65 -7.26
C GLU A 35 -6.90 6.30 -5.87
N VAL A 36 -7.80 7.24 -5.64
CA VAL A 36 -8.07 7.79 -4.31
C VAL A 36 -9.02 6.85 -3.60
N ILE A 37 -8.60 6.31 -2.46
CA ILE A 37 -9.39 5.39 -1.64
C ILE A 37 -9.59 5.96 -0.24
N THR A 38 -10.78 5.74 0.31
CA THR A 38 -11.09 6.08 1.69
C THR A 38 -10.64 4.95 2.62
N LEU A 39 -9.94 5.28 3.69
CA LEU A 39 -9.58 4.33 4.74
C LEU A 39 -10.86 3.88 5.47
N ILE A 40 -11.28 2.65 5.21
CA ILE A 40 -12.43 2.01 5.85
C ILE A 40 -11.95 0.87 6.74
N ARG A 41 -12.83 0.39 7.64
CA ARG A 41 -12.62 -0.89 8.31
C ARG A 41 -13.11 -1.99 7.38
N PRO A 42 -12.21 -2.78 6.74
CA PRO A 42 -12.64 -3.91 5.94
C PRO A 42 -13.28 -4.98 6.83
N SER A 43 -14.27 -5.68 6.28
CA SER A 43 -14.78 -6.92 6.86
C SER A 43 -13.73 -8.03 6.74
N GLU A 44 -13.89 -9.12 7.49
CA GLU A 44 -13.01 -10.29 7.36
C GLU A 44 -13.08 -10.89 5.95
N THR A 45 -14.27 -10.85 5.31
CA THR A 45 -14.47 -11.44 3.99
C THR A 45 -13.86 -10.61 2.86
N ASP A 46 -13.70 -9.30 3.03
CA ASP A 46 -13.13 -8.42 1.99
C ASP A 46 -11.66 -8.77 1.70
N TRP A 47 -10.98 -9.36 2.68
CA TRP A 47 -9.61 -9.82 2.52
C TRP A 47 -9.47 -11.02 1.58
N PHE A 48 -10.56 -11.69 1.21
CA PHE A 48 -10.55 -12.75 0.19
C PHE A 48 -10.66 -12.21 -1.24
N TRP A 49 -10.93 -10.91 -1.43
CA TRP A 49 -10.97 -10.33 -2.77
C TRP A 49 -9.61 -10.40 -3.45
N ASP A 50 -9.66 -10.42 -4.78
CA ASP A 50 -8.46 -10.34 -5.59
C ASP A 50 -7.72 -9.01 -5.36
N SER A 51 -6.40 -9.06 -5.54
CA SER A 51 -5.59 -7.85 -5.49
C SER A 51 -5.75 -7.07 -6.80
N CYS A 52 -5.83 -5.74 -6.71
CA CYS A 52 -5.70 -4.88 -7.89
C CYS A 52 -4.37 -5.21 -8.62
N PRO A 53 -4.38 -5.54 -9.93
CA PRO A 53 -3.20 -6.05 -10.63
C PRO A 53 -2.07 -5.02 -10.74
N GLU A 54 -2.40 -3.74 -10.85
CA GLU A 54 -1.46 -2.61 -10.84
C GLU A 54 -0.81 -2.47 -9.46
N CYS A 55 -1.62 -2.48 -8.40
CA CYS A 55 -1.13 -2.44 -7.02
C CYS A 55 -0.22 -3.62 -6.70
N TRP A 56 -0.58 -4.83 -7.16
CA TRP A 56 0.24 -6.04 -7.01
C TRP A 56 1.60 -5.91 -7.70
N SER A 57 1.60 -5.40 -8.93
CA SER A 57 2.82 -5.22 -9.72
C SER A 57 3.73 -4.17 -9.10
N ALA A 58 3.19 -3.02 -8.69
CA ALA A 58 3.93 -1.97 -8.01
C ALA A 58 4.48 -2.43 -6.65
N ALA A 59 3.69 -3.17 -5.85
CA ALA A 59 4.11 -3.69 -4.56
C ALA A 59 5.30 -4.65 -4.68
N LYS A 60 5.36 -5.48 -5.73
CA LYS A 60 6.55 -6.32 -6.00
C LYS A 60 7.79 -5.47 -6.22
N ILE A 61 7.72 -4.45 -7.07
CA ILE A 61 8.85 -3.56 -7.36
C ILE A 61 9.34 -2.86 -6.09
N ILE A 62 8.42 -2.30 -5.29
CA ILE A 62 8.75 -1.60 -4.05
C ILE A 62 9.42 -2.55 -3.05
N ASN A 63 8.83 -3.72 -2.79
CA ASN A 63 9.38 -4.66 -1.81
C ASN A 63 10.67 -5.37 -2.29
N SER A 64 10.91 -5.42 -3.60
CA SER A 64 12.15 -5.97 -4.17
C SER A 64 13.26 -4.93 -4.28
N THR A 65 12.99 -3.65 -4.03
CA THR A 65 14.01 -2.61 -4.06
C THR A 65 14.83 -2.72 -2.77
N PRO A 66 16.12 -3.09 -2.83
CA PRO A 66 16.95 -3.10 -1.64
C PRO A 66 16.99 -1.69 -1.05
N THR A 67 16.65 -1.56 0.22
CA THR A 67 16.78 -0.31 0.99
C THR A 67 18.27 -0.01 1.14
N PHE A 68 18.90 0.52 0.10
CA PHE A 68 20.21 1.16 0.22
C PHE A 68 19.98 2.50 0.91
N ALA A 69 19.79 2.44 2.23
CA ALA A 69 19.93 3.59 3.08
C ALA A 69 21.35 4.13 2.85
N ARG A 70 21.42 5.26 2.14
CA ARG A 70 22.61 6.07 1.92
C ARG A 70 23.20 6.47 3.26
N THR A 71 24.14 5.67 3.77
CA THR A 71 25.18 6.18 4.68
C THR A 71 26.49 6.19 3.91
N LEU A 72 26.62 7.16 3.01
CA LEU A 72 27.92 7.57 2.49
C LEU A 72 28.25 8.97 3.03
N HIS A 73 29.36 8.98 3.77
CA HIS A 73 30.29 10.06 4.03
C HIS A 73 29.86 11.24 4.94
N ARG A 74 30.25 11.12 6.20
CA ARG A 74 30.99 12.20 6.86
C ARG A 74 32.45 11.78 6.92
N LEU A 75 33.27 12.41 6.09
CA LEU A 75 34.73 12.46 6.21
C LEU A 75 35.10 13.17 7.52
#